data_AF-A0AAV0N6T6-F1
#
_entry.id   AF-A0AAV0N6T6-F1
#
_cell.length_a   1.000
_cell.length_b   1.000
_cell.length_c   1.000
_cell.angle_alpha   90.00
_cell.angle_beta   90.00
_cell.angle_gamma   90.00
#
_symmetry.space_group_name_H-M   'P 1'
#
loop_
_entity.id
_entity.type
_entity.pdbx_description
1 polymer ?
#
loop_
_entity_poly.entity_id
_entity_poly.type
_entity_poly.pdbx_seq_one_letter_code
_entity_poly.pdbx_strand_id
1 'polypeptide(L)'
;MQVTSPHGVSYHYGDKVEKGTFAFTASENGPYSACFWSPLHKPPLTTIVEFDWRSGVEARDWSNVAKKGNIEAMEIELRKLSVTVRNVHAEMYYLRDREEEMQELNLSTNSEMAIMGFLSLVVCVSVAGLQSWHLRCYKRAATDREIAGIDKARIRERESKDTDTRFTWFTNTMCVS
;
A
#
# COMPACT_ATOMS: atom_id res chain seq x y z
N MET A 1 -38.17 -19.00 -7.87
CA MET A 1 -36.84 -19.06 -7.24
C MET A 1 -35.89 -19.79 -8.18
N GLN A 2 -34.70 -19.24 -8.41
CA GLN A 2 -33.66 -19.86 -9.23
C GLN A 2 -32.33 -19.82 -8.49
N VAL A 3 -31.52 -20.86 -8.62
CA VAL A 3 -30.12 -20.87 -8.16
C VAL A 3 -29.20 -20.95 -9.36
N THR A 4 -28.24 -20.03 -9.44
CA THR A 4 -27.37 -19.86 -10.61
C THR A 4 -25.90 -19.90 -10.21
N SER A 5 -25.09 -20.56 -11.03
CA SER A 5 -23.63 -20.67 -10.93
C SER A 5 -22.92 -19.36 -11.28
N PRO A 6 -21.62 -19.22 -10.94
CA PRO A 6 -20.80 -18.10 -11.38
C PRO A 6 -20.76 -17.92 -12.90
N HIS A 7 -20.93 -19.03 -13.64
CA HIS A 7 -20.90 -19.10 -15.10
C HIS A 7 -22.29 -18.96 -15.74
N GLY A 8 -23.32 -18.66 -14.95
CA GLY A 8 -24.69 -18.46 -15.46
C GLY A 8 -25.48 -19.75 -15.67
N VAL A 9 -24.98 -20.90 -15.23
CA VAL A 9 -25.70 -22.18 -15.32
C VAL A 9 -26.71 -22.26 -14.17
N SER A 10 -27.99 -22.49 -14.48
CA SER A 10 -29.01 -22.67 -13.45
C SER A 10 -29.03 -24.11 -12.92
N TYR A 11 -28.83 -24.29 -11.63
CA TYR A 11 -28.90 -25.61 -10.96
C TYR A 11 -30.32 -25.97 -10.53
N HIS A 12 -31.10 -24.96 -10.13
CA HIS A 12 -32.44 -25.16 -9.65
C HIS A 12 -33.36 -24.06 -10.18
N TYR A 13 -34.55 -24.45 -10.63
CA TYR A 13 -35.61 -23.54 -11.05
C TYR A 13 -36.93 -24.02 -10.48
N GLY A 14 -37.52 -23.21 -9.61
CA GLY A 14 -38.85 -23.43 -9.04
C GLY A 14 -39.76 -22.26 -9.38
N ASP A 15 -40.80 -22.52 -10.16
CA ASP A 15 -41.87 -21.56 -10.41
C ASP A 15 -43.05 -21.82 -9.47
N LYS A 16 -43.67 -20.76 -8.94
CA LYS A 16 -44.83 -20.81 -8.02
C LYS A 16 -44.64 -21.73 -6.80
N VAL A 17 -43.45 -21.76 -6.21
CA VAL A 17 -43.18 -22.55 -5.01
C VAL A 17 -43.52 -21.73 -3.76
N GLU A 18 -44.44 -22.21 -2.92
CA GLU A 18 -44.77 -21.57 -1.64
C GLU A 18 -43.77 -21.91 -0.52
N LYS A 19 -43.34 -23.18 -0.44
CA LYS A 19 -42.33 -23.68 0.49
C LYS A 19 -41.53 -24.81 -0.14
N GLY A 20 -40.25 -24.91 0.17
CA GLY A 20 -39.41 -26.00 -0.31
C GLY A 20 -38.00 -25.96 0.26
N THR A 21 -37.37 -27.12 0.34
CA THR A 21 -35.96 -27.29 0.68
C THR A 21 -35.24 -27.83 -0.54
N PHE A 22 -34.11 -27.22 -0.88
CA PHE A 22 -33.34 -27.57 -2.07
C PHE A 22 -31.89 -27.80 -1.68
N ALA A 23 -31.31 -28.89 -2.20
CA ALA A 23 -29.91 -29.22 -2.00
C ALA A 23 -29.28 -29.50 -3.36
N PHE A 24 -28.07 -28.98 -3.56
CA PHE A 24 -27.26 -29.26 -4.74
C PHE A 24 -25.79 -29.35 -4.31
N THR A 25 -24.98 -30.03 -5.11
CA THR A 25 -23.54 -30.08 -4.91
C THR A 25 -22.88 -29.13 -5.89
N ALA A 26 -22.11 -28.17 -5.38
CA ALA A 26 -21.33 -27.26 -6.20
C ALA A 26 -20.21 -28.05 -6.91
N SER A 27 -20.27 -28.12 -8.25
CA SER A 27 -19.19 -28.74 -9.05
C SER A 27 -18.06 -27.76 -9.36
N GLU A 28 -18.35 -26.46 -9.32
CA GLU A 28 -17.44 -25.39 -9.67
C GLU A 28 -17.18 -24.47 -8.47
N ASN A 29 -15.94 -24.01 -8.32
CA ASN A 29 -15.58 -23.04 -7.31
C ASN A 29 -16.04 -21.64 -7.75
N GLY A 30 -16.74 -20.94 -6.86
CA GLY A 30 -17.12 -19.55 -7.08
C GLY A 30 -18.43 -19.15 -6.39
N PRO A 31 -18.90 -17.91 -6.61
CA PRO A 31 -20.12 -17.40 -6.00
C PRO A 31 -21.39 -17.97 -6.66
N TYR A 32 -22.24 -18.58 -5.84
CA TYR A 32 -23.58 -19.01 -6.24
C TYR A 32 -24.60 -17.96 -5.80
N SER A 33 -25.63 -17.75 -6.62
CA SER A 33 -26.68 -16.76 -6.36
C SER A 33 -28.05 -17.42 -6.32
N ALA A 34 -28.88 -16.99 -5.36
CA ALA A 34 -30.27 -17.42 -5.24
C ALA A 34 -31.20 -16.23 -5.52
N CYS A 35 -31.98 -16.31 -6.58
CA CYS A 35 -32.88 -15.26 -7.04
C CYS A 35 -34.34 -15.61 -6.73
N PHE A 36 -35.05 -14.67 -6.12
CA PHE A 36 -36.49 -14.75 -5.85
C PHE A 36 -37.22 -13.70 -6.68
N TRP A 37 -38.30 -14.11 -7.34
CA TRP A 37 -39.17 -13.19 -8.07
C TRP A 37 -40.61 -13.45 -7.66
N SER A 38 -41.40 -12.38 -7.55
CA SER A 38 -42.84 -12.44 -7.36
C SER A 38 -43.53 -11.63 -8.45
N PRO A 39 -44.71 -12.06 -8.92
CA PRO A 39 -45.48 -11.28 -9.87
C PRO A 39 -45.97 -9.98 -9.19
N LEU A 40 -45.92 -8.88 -9.95
CA LEU A 40 -46.33 -7.57 -9.49
C LEU A 40 -47.86 -7.52 -9.33
N HIS A 41 -48.34 -7.41 -8.09
CA HIS A 41 -49.77 -7.31 -7.77
C HIS A 41 -50.22 -5.85 -7.60
N LYS A 42 -51.44 -5.55 -8.06
CA LYS A 42 -52.17 -4.29 -7.78
C LYS A 42 -53.51 -4.64 -7.11
N PRO A 43 -53.77 -4.25 -5.85
CA PRO A 43 -52.94 -3.42 -4.96
C PRO A 43 -51.62 -4.10 -4.54
N PRO A 44 -50.59 -3.33 -4.15
CA PRO A 44 -49.30 -3.87 -3.74
C PRO A 44 -49.46 -4.73 -2.50
N LEU A 45 -49.09 -6.01 -2.61
CA LEU A 45 -49.07 -6.97 -1.51
C LEU A 45 -47.62 -7.17 -1.05
N THR A 46 -47.37 -7.14 0.25
CA THR A 46 -46.05 -7.44 0.82
C THR A 46 -45.84 -8.95 0.90
N THR A 47 -44.94 -9.49 0.10
CA THR A 47 -44.52 -10.89 0.18
C THR A 47 -43.32 -11.02 1.11
N ILE A 48 -43.46 -11.81 2.19
CA ILE A 48 -42.36 -12.12 3.12
C ILE A 48 -41.74 -13.45 2.67
N VAL A 49 -40.42 -13.46 2.49
CA VAL A 49 -39.66 -14.66 2.14
C VAL A 49 -38.75 -15.00 3.31
N GLU A 50 -38.97 -16.16 3.91
CA GLU A 50 -38.07 -16.75 4.90
C GLU A 50 -37.07 -17.65 4.17
N PHE A 51 -35.78 -17.37 4.32
CA PHE A 51 -34.72 -18.03 3.58
C PHE A 51 -33.58 -18.43 4.52
N ASP A 52 -33.28 -19.73 4.56
CA ASP A 52 -32.15 -20.31 5.29
C ASP A 52 -31.17 -20.93 4.29
N TRP A 53 -29.94 -20.43 4.25
CA TRP A 53 -28.88 -20.90 3.35
C TRP A 53 -27.81 -21.62 4.16
N ARG A 54 -27.62 -22.91 3.85
CA ARG A 54 -26.62 -23.75 4.49
C ARG A 54 -25.62 -24.25 3.46
N SER A 55 -24.35 -24.20 3.81
CA SER A 55 -23.24 -24.72 2.98
C SER A 55 -22.36 -25.67 3.79
N GLY A 56 -21.61 -26.52 3.08
CA GLY A 56 -20.67 -27.45 3.71
C GLY A 56 -21.36 -28.49 4.60
N VAL A 57 -20.85 -28.65 5.82
CA VAL A 57 -21.24 -29.74 6.74
C VAL A 57 -22.65 -29.53 7.33
N GLU A 58 -23.09 -28.27 7.45
CA GLU A 58 -24.43 -27.87 7.93
C GLU A 58 -25.54 -28.18 6.93
N ALA A 59 -25.19 -28.38 5.65
CA ALA A 59 -26.14 -28.75 4.59
C ALA A 59 -26.41 -30.28 4.52
N ARG A 60 -25.65 -31.12 5.23
CA ARG A 60 -25.90 -32.57 5.29
C ARG A 60 -26.97 -32.89 6.34
N ASP A 61 -28.07 -33.48 5.90
CA ASP A 61 -29.10 -34.02 6.79
C ASP A 61 -28.61 -35.28 7.54
N TRP A 62 -28.09 -35.09 8.75
CA TRP A 62 -27.67 -36.17 9.65
C TRP A 62 -28.86 -36.91 10.31
N SER A 63 -30.07 -36.36 10.20
CA SER A 63 -31.30 -36.80 10.86
C SER A 63 -31.78 -38.20 10.45
N ASN A 64 -31.44 -38.65 9.24
CA ASN A 64 -31.83 -39.97 8.73
C ASN A 64 -30.87 -41.10 9.13
N VAL A 65 -29.68 -40.78 9.64
CA VAL A 65 -28.67 -41.78 10.06
C VAL A 65 -28.89 -42.21 11.52
N ALA A 66 -29.57 -41.39 12.33
CA ALA A 66 -29.80 -41.62 13.76
C ALA A 66 -30.80 -42.74 14.10
N LYS A 67 -31.40 -43.44 13.11
CA LYS A 67 -32.39 -44.50 13.36
C LYS A 67 -31.80 -45.91 13.52
N LYS A 68 -30.48 -46.07 13.57
CA LYS A 68 -29.83 -47.38 13.76
C LYS A 68 -28.84 -47.33 14.93
N GLY A 69 -29.19 -48.00 16.03
CA GLY A 69 -28.26 -48.59 17.01
C GLY A 69 -27.44 -47.66 17.92
N ASN A 70 -27.64 -47.81 19.23
CA ASN A 70 -26.95 -47.08 20.31
C ASN A 70 -25.42 -47.29 20.42
N ILE A 71 -24.80 -48.02 19.48
CA ILE A 71 -23.34 -48.25 19.40
C ILE A 71 -22.71 -47.35 18.30
N GLU A 72 -23.52 -46.79 17.39
CA GLU A 72 -23.06 -45.89 16.33
C GLU A 72 -22.98 -44.42 16.79
N ALA A 73 -23.68 -44.04 17.87
CA ALA A 73 -23.71 -42.66 18.37
C ALA A 73 -22.32 -42.12 18.77
N MET A 74 -21.47 -42.95 19.38
CA MET A 74 -20.10 -42.56 19.77
C MET A 74 -19.18 -42.43 18.53
N GLU A 75 -19.36 -43.30 17.54
CA GLU A 75 -18.62 -43.24 16.28
C GLU A 75 -19.08 -42.05 15.43
N ILE A 76 -20.36 -41.66 15.53
CA ILE A 76 -20.94 -40.46 14.93
C ILE A 76 -20.36 -39.20 15.57
N GLU A 77 -20.22 -39.12 16.90
CA GLU A 77 -19.61 -37.97 17.55
C GLU A 77 -18.11 -37.83 17.20
N LEU A 78 -17.36 -38.94 17.18
CA LEU A 78 -15.96 -38.94 16.74
C LEU A 78 -15.83 -38.56 15.26
N ARG A 79 -16.72 -39.06 14.38
CA ARG A 79 -16.74 -38.64 12.98
C ARG A 79 -17.08 -37.15 12.85
N LYS A 80 -18.03 -36.65 13.63
CA LYS A 80 -18.42 -35.24 13.63
C LYS A 80 -17.23 -34.37 14.03
N LEU A 81 -16.50 -34.73 15.09
CA LEU A 81 -15.29 -34.03 15.50
C LEU A 81 -14.17 -34.13 14.46
N SER A 82 -13.96 -35.30 13.84
CA SER A 82 -12.93 -35.47 12.81
C SER A 82 -13.23 -34.68 11.52
N VAL A 83 -14.51 -34.53 11.18
CA VAL A 83 -14.97 -33.76 10.01
C VAL A 83 -14.89 -32.27 10.31
N THR A 84 -15.26 -31.84 11.52
CA THR A 84 -15.08 -30.45 11.98
C THR A 84 -13.60 -30.08 12.02
N VAL A 85 -12.73 -30.94 12.58
CA VAL A 85 -11.28 -30.70 12.60
C VAL A 85 -10.71 -30.64 11.19
N ARG A 86 -11.13 -31.52 10.26
CA ARG A 86 -10.72 -31.42 8.84
C ARG A 86 -11.19 -30.12 8.18
N ASN A 87 -12.41 -29.67 8.49
CA ASN A 87 -12.94 -28.42 7.94
C ASN A 87 -12.19 -27.20 8.49
N VAL A 88 -11.88 -27.20 9.79
CA VAL A 88 -11.03 -26.20 10.43
C VAL A 88 -9.60 -26.24 9.88
N HIS A 89 -9.05 -27.43 9.60
CA HIS A 89 -7.71 -27.56 9.03
C HIS A 89 -7.66 -27.06 7.58
N ALA A 90 -8.74 -27.22 6.82
CA ALA A 90 -8.87 -26.68 5.47
C ALA A 90 -9.00 -25.15 5.48
N GLU A 91 -9.77 -24.58 6.42
CA GLU A 91 -9.82 -23.12 6.63
C GLU A 91 -8.49 -22.56 7.14
N MET A 92 -7.79 -23.29 8.01
CA MET A 92 -6.46 -22.90 8.49
C MET A 92 -5.42 -22.92 7.36
N TYR A 93 -5.54 -23.84 6.41
CA TYR A 93 -4.71 -23.85 5.19
C TYR A 93 -5.03 -22.66 4.28
N TYR A 94 -6.31 -22.33 4.10
CA TYR A 94 -6.74 -21.15 3.33
C TYR A 94 -6.28 -19.83 3.96
N LEU A 95 -6.35 -19.72 5.29
CA LEU A 95 -5.84 -18.56 6.02
C LEU A 95 -4.31 -18.45 5.94
N ARG A 96 -3.58 -19.57 6.01
CA ARG A 96 -2.12 -19.60 5.92
C ARG A 96 -1.61 -19.14 4.55
N ASP A 97 -2.27 -19.56 3.48
CA ASP A 97 -1.93 -19.15 2.10
C ASP A 97 -2.08 -17.62 1.91
N ARG A 98 -3.13 -17.03 2.49
CA ARG A 98 -3.34 -15.57 2.49
C ARG A 98 -2.37 -14.83 3.41
N GLU A 99 -1.94 -15.46 4.51
CA GLU A 99 -0.98 -14.89 5.46
C GLU A 99 0.43 -14.84 4.83
N GLU A 100 0.79 -15.84 4.02
CA GLU A 100 2.02 -15.86 3.22
C GLU A 100 2.01 -14.75 2.16
N GLU A 101 0.91 -14.56 1.41
CA GLU A 101 0.75 -13.42 0.49
C GLU A 101 0.85 -12.06 1.22
N MET A 102 0.25 -11.95 2.41
CA MET A 102 0.25 -10.72 3.20
C MET A 102 1.63 -10.43 3.82
N GLN A 103 2.41 -11.46 4.17
CA GLN A 103 3.78 -11.32 4.66
C GLN A 103 4.72 -10.86 3.56
N GLU A 104 4.63 -11.41 2.34
CA GLU A 104 5.45 -10.97 1.21
C GLU A 104 5.18 -9.51 0.84
N LEU A 105 3.90 -9.09 0.81
CA LEU A 105 3.52 -7.69 0.60
C LEU A 105 4.07 -6.76 1.69
N ASN A 106 4.07 -7.19 2.95
CA ASN A 106 4.59 -6.40 4.06
C ASN A 106 6.13 -6.28 4.00
N LEU A 107 6.83 -7.36 3.65
CA LEU A 107 8.28 -7.37 3.42
C LEU A 107 8.68 -6.44 2.26
N SER A 108 7.99 -6.55 1.12
CA SER A 108 8.22 -5.71 -0.07
C SER A 108 7.91 -4.24 0.21
N THR A 109 6.81 -3.94 0.90
CA THR A 109 6.39 -2.55 1.16
C THR A 109 7.32 -1.86 2.14
N ASN A 110 7.79 -2.56 3.17
CA ASN A 110 8.68 -1.99 4.18
C ASN A 110 10.06 -1.63 3.60
N SER A 111 10.62 -2.45 2.69
CA SER A 111 11.89 -2.13 2.04
C SER A 111 11.78 -0.97 1.06
N GLU A 112 10.73 -0.94 0.24
CA GLU A 112 10.49 0.13 -0.74
C GLU A 112 10.24 1.48 -0.04
N MET A 113 9.43 1.48 1.03
CA MET A 113 9.14 2.70 1.79
C MET A 113 10.40 3.26 2.48
N ALA A 114 11.29 2.39 2.97
CA ALA A 114 12.58 2.80 3.54
C ALA A 114 13.51 3.41 2.48
N ILE A 115 13.53 2.85 1.26
CA ILE A 115 14.35 3.36 0.15
C ILE A 115 13.87 4.75 -0.28
N MET A 116 12.55 4.96 -0.43
CA MET A 116 12.00 6.27 -0.77
C MET A 116 12.32 7.33 0.31
N GLY A 117 12.22 6.95 1.59
CA GLY A 117 12.60 7.82 2.71
C GLY A 117 14.08 8.21 2.69
N PHE A 118 14.97 7.25 2.43
CA PHE A 118 16.40 7.50 2.31
C PHE A 118 16.74 8.43 1.13
N LEU A 119 16.15 8.19 -0.05
CA LEU A 119 16.35 9.04 -1.22
C LEU A 119 15.92 10.49 -0.96
N SER A 120 14.77 10.69 -0.28
CA SER A 120 14.29 12.02 0.11
C SER A 120 15.28 12.76 1.02
N LEU A 121 15.87 12.07 2.00
CA LEU A 121 16.89 12.65 2.89
C LEU A 121 18.14 13.05 2.12
N VAL A 122 18.61 12.21 1.20
CA VAL A 122 19.79 12.51 0.35
C VAL A 122 19.53 13.76 -0.50
N VAL A 123 18.35 13.87 -1.12
CA VAL A 123 17.98 15.06 -1.89
C VAL A 123 17.97 16.31 -0.98
N CYS A 124 17.36 16.25 0.19
CA CYS A 124 17.35 17.37 1.14
C CYS A 124 18.76 17.81 1.55
N VAL A 125 19.64 16.86 1.90
CA VAL A 125 21.03 17.16 2.28
C VAL A 125 21.81 17.75 1.11
N SER A 126 21.61 17.24 -0.11
CA SER A 126 22.27 17.78 -1.31
C SER A 126 21.88 19.24 -1.56
N VAL A 127 20.58 19.57 -1.45
CA VAL A 127 20.07 20.94 -1.62
C VAL A 127 20.63 21.86 -0.52
N ALA A 128 20.60 21.43 0.74
CA ALA A 128 21.16 22.20 1.85
C ALA A 128 22.67 22.42 1.68
N GLY A 129 23.40 21.43 1.18
CA GLY A 129 24.81 21.51 0.83
C GLY A 129 25.07 22.53 -0.28
N LEU A 130 24.30 22.49 -1.37
CA LEU A 130 24.39 23.44 -2.48
C LEU A 130 24.06 24.87 -2.05
N GLN A 131 23.03 25.07 -1.23
CA GLN A 131 22.67 26.37 -0.67
C GLN A 131 23.79 26.93 0.20
N SER A 132 24.37 26.09 1.07
CA SER A 132 25.50 26.46 1.92
C SER A 132 26.75 26.79 1.10
N TRP A 133 27.02 26.02 0.04
CA TRP A 133 28.14 26.24 -0.87
C TRP A 133 27.99 27.57 -1.62
N HIS A 134 26.83 27.83 -2.22
CA HIS A 134 26.57 29.06 -2.95
C HIS A 134 26.79 30.30 -2.09
N LEU A 135 26.27 30.30 -0.85
CA LEU A 135 26.46 31.42 0.08
C LEU A 135 27.93 31.59 0.49
N ARG A 136 28.66 30.50 0.72
CA ARG A 136 30.10 30.55 1.04
C ARG A 136 30.93 31.06 -0.13
N CYS A 137 30.62 30.64 -1.36
CA CYS A 137 31.27 31.14 -2.58
C CYS A 137 31.02 32.63 -2.77
N TYR A 138 29.77 33.08 -2.61
CA TYR A 138 29.44 34.50 -2.71
C TYR A 138 30.23 35.35 -1.69
N LYS A 139 30.27 34.93 -0.42
CA LYS A 139 31.05 35.61 0.62
C LYS A 139 32.54 35.63 0.31
N ARG A 140 33.12 34.48 -0.08
CA ARG A 140 34.56 34.38 -0.41
C ARG A 140 34.91 35.26 -1.62
N ALA A 141 34.12 35.22 -2.68
CA ALA A 141 34.33 36.05 -3.87
C ALA A 141 34.19 37.56 -3.57
N ALA A 142 33.30 37.94 -2.65
CA ALA A 142 33.18 39.33 -2.19
C ALA A 142 34.44 39.77 -1.44
N THR A 143 34.95 38.95 -0.52
CA THR A 143 36.19 39.21 0.22
C THR A 143 37.40 39.32 -0.70
N ASP A 144 37.53 38.43 -1.70
CA ASP A 144 38.64 38.48 -2.66
C ASP A 144 38.64 39.76 -3.50
N ARG A 145 37.44 40.26 -3.89
CA ARG A 145 37.33 41.54 -4.61
C ARG A 145 37.71 42.73 -3.73
N GLU A 146 37.33 42.71 -2.46
CA GLU A 146 37.66 43.78 -1.51
C GLU A 146 39.17 43.86 -1.27
N ILE A 147 39.84 42.71 -1.06
CA ILE A 147 41.30 42.62 -0.91
C ILE A 147 42.01 43.10 -2.19
N ALA A 148 41.58 42.64 -3.36
CA ALA A 148 42.16 43.07 -4.63
C ALA A 148 42.00 44.59 -4.86
N GLY A 149 40.90 45.19 -4.37
CA GLY A 149 40.69 46.64 -4.37
C GLY A 149 41.68 47.37 -3.47
N ILE A 150 41.88 46.90 -2.24
CA ILE A 150 42.83 47.46 -1.28
C ILE A 150 44.27 47.36 -1.81
N ASP A 151 44.66 46.22 -2.38
CA ASP A 151 46.00 46.03 -2.95
C ASP A 151 46.23 46.95 -4.15
N LYS A 152 45.25 47.09 -5.06
CA LYS A 152 45.34 48.07 -6.15
C LYS A 152 45.45 49.52 -5.66
N ALA A 153 44.78 49.87 -4.58
CA ALA A 153 44.89 51.22 -4.00
C ALA A 153 46.28 51.43 -3.38
N ARG A 154 46.79 50.45 -2.64
CA ARG A 154 48.12 50.48 -2.01
C ARG A 154 49.26 50.55 -3.03
N ILE A 155 49.14 49.85 -4.17
CA ILE A 155 50.11 49.92 -5.27
C ILE A 155 50.13 51.32 -5.87
N ARG A 156 48.96 51.90 -6.17
CA ARG A 156 48.86 53.28 -6.68
C ARG A 156 49.44 54.31 -5.71
N GLU A 157 49.21 54.15 -4.41
CA GLU A 157 49.80 55.03 -3.40
C GLU A 157 51.34 54.93 -3.38
N ARG A 158 51.88 53.71 -3.56
CA ARG A 158 53.33 53.48 -3.61
C ARG A 158 53.95 54.07 -4.88
N GLU A 159 53.31 53.92 -6.03
CA GLU A 159 53.76 54.56 -7.28
C GLU A 159 53.68 56.09 -7.22
N SER A 160 52.64 56.65 -6.59
CA SER A 160 52.53 58.10 -6.38
C SER A 160 53.65 58.64 -5.50
N LYS A 161 54.03 57.93 -4.42
CA LYS A 161 55.15 58.33 -3.55
C LYS A 161 56.51 58.22 -4.24
N ASP A 162 56.72 57.20 -5.08
CA ASP A 162 57.96 57.06 -5.88
C ASP A 162 58.10 58.21 -6.89
N THR A 163 56.98 58.59 -7.53
CA THR A 163 56.95 59.69 -8.49
C THR A 163 57.25 61.04 -7.82
N ASP A 164 56.64 61.31 -6.66
CA ASP A 164 56.89 62.53 -5.88
C ASP A 164 58.34 62.60 -5.34
N THR A 165 58.86 61.46 -4.86
CA THR A 165 60.27 61.35 -4.46
C THR A 165 61.19 61.65 -5.66
N ARG A 166 60.90 61.09 -6.84
CA ARG A 166 61.69 61.37 -8.05
C ARG A 166 61.64 62.85 -8.45
N PHE A 167 60.48 63.49 -8.40
CA PHE A 167 60.33 64.93 -8.67
C PHE A 167 61.13 65.79 -7.67
N THR A 168 61.09 65.47 -6.38
CA THR A 168 61.86 66.19 -5.35
C THR A 168 63.38 66.01 -5.50
N TRP A 169 63.85 64.85 -5.96
CA TRP A 169 65.26 64.68 -6.35
C TRP A 169 65.63 65.53 -7.58
N PHE A 170 64.78 65.55 -8.62
CA PHE A 170 65.04 66.37 -9.81
C PHE A 170 65.07 67.87 -9.49
N THR A 171 64.12 68.40 -8.72
CA THR A 171 64.08 69.83 -8.37
C THR A 171 65.26 70.26 -7.49
N ASN A 172 65.67 69.43 -6.53
CA ASN A 172 66.85 69.71 -5.71
C ASN A 172 68.17 69.58 -6.48
N THR A 173 68.27 68.67 -7.46
CA THR A 173 69.50 68.53 -8.27
C THR A 173 69.64 69.67 -9.29
N MET A 174 68.53 70.22 -9.80
CA MET A 174 68.53 71.32 -10.77
C MET A 174 68.78 72.71 -10.14
N CYS A 175 68.57 72.88 -8.83
CA CYS A 175 68.84 74.13 -8.10
C CYS A 175 70.28 74.25 -7.55
N VAL A 176 71.16 73.28 -7.80
CA VAL A 176 72.57 73.27 -7.32
C VAL A 176 73.56 73.47 -8.48
N SER A 177 73.17 74.27 -9.48
CA SER A 177 74.06 74.74 -10.55
C SER A 177 73.80 76.21 -10.85
#